data_AF-A0A336LSF7-F1
#
_entry.id   AF-A0A336LSF7-F1
#
_cell.length_a   1.000
_cell.length_b   1.000
_cell.length_c   1.000
_cell.angle_alpha   90.00
_cell.angle_beta   90.00
_cell.angle_gamma   90.00
#
_symmetry.space_group_name_H-M   'P 1'
#
loop_
_entity.id
_entity.type
_entity.pdbx_description
1 polymer ?
#
loop_
_entity_poly.entity_id
_entity_poly.type
_entity_poly.pdbx_seq_one_letter_code
_entity_poly.pdbx_strand_id
1 'polypeptide(L)'
;MIRKQLADQSSKENVQRSVGNAKEMDQRRTLTESKTEMESHTKKPVQKPASTVVHSKQSVETTKNSTSQQSQQSQSGSKPSQKAWNLTNFDIGRGLGRGKFGNVYLAREKETKFVIALKVLFKKQIAQQGIEHQVRREIEIQSHLRHPNILRMYGYFHDEARIYLILEYAPGDTLYKALQNSPNNRFDETQSAIHIKSLISALQYLHERNVIHRDIKPENLLLGHNNLLKIADFGWSVHEPNSKRTTLCGTLDYLSPEMVQAKPHTKMVDLWSLGVLCYELVVGKAPFHAENYDNTYRKIMRVEYKVPDFVSKAASHFISKLLVLNPDARMSLDQAMIHPWIMSHTSGSTAQPTKGSSNSGTQPIPNKSA
;
A
#
# COMPACT_ATOMS: atom_id res chain seq x y z
N MET A 1 21.32 4.18 46.26
CA MET A 1 19.96 4.76 46.46
C MET A 1 19.23 5.09 45.15
N ILE A 2 19.89 5.51 44.06
CA ILE A 2 19.23 5.94 42.80
C ILE A 2 18.54 4.80 42.01
N ARG A 3 19.06 3.55 42.07
CA ARG A 3 18.44 2.41 41.37
C ARG A 3 17.08 1.96 41.93
N LYS A 4 16.77 2.30 43.19
CA LYS A 4 15.48 1.94 43.82
C LYS A 4 14.37 2.93 43.45
N GLN A 5 14.70 4.19 43.19
CA GLN A 5 13.74 5.22 42.74
C GLN A 5 13.28 5.03 41.29
N LEU A 6 14.12 4.48 40.41
CA LEU A 6 13.76 4.21 39.00
C LEU A 6 12.81 3.00 38.85
N ALA A 7 12.88 2.01 39.75
CA ALA A 7 11.99 0.85 39.75
C ALA A 7 10.57 1.20 40.23
N ASP A 8 10.44 2.13 41.18
CA ASP A 8 9.14 2.60 41.68
C ASP A 8 8.40 3.50 40.67
N GLN A 9 9.13 4.23 39.80
CA GLN A 9 8.51 5.02 38.72
C GLN A 9 7.96 4.13 37.59
N SER A 10 8.70 3.09 37.18
CA SER A 10 8.24 2.12 36.17
C SER A 10 7.00 1.33 36.62
N SER A 11 6.90 1.04 37.92
CA SER A 11 5.75 0.32 38.50
C SER A 11 4.48 1.18 38.54
N LYS A 12 4.61 2.50 38.75
CA LYS A 12 3.48 3.44 38.73
C LYS A 12 2.96 3.71 37.31
N GLU A 13 3.83 3.76 36.31
CA GLU A 13 3.43 3.91 34.91
C GLU A 13 2.68 2.69 34.36
N ASN A 14 3.05 1.47 34.78
CA ASN A 14 2.34 0.25 34.38
C ASN A 14 0.95 0.13 35.01
N VAL A 15 0.76 0.61 36.23
CA VAL A 15 -0.57 0.66 36.87
C VAL A 15 -1.47 1.67 36.16
N GLN A 16 -0.97 2.86 35.81
CA GLN A 16 -1.73 3.85 35.03
C GLN A 16 -2.11 3.38 33.62
N ARG A 17 -1.25 2.62 32.93
CA ARG A 17 -1.58 1.99 31.64
C ARG A 17 -2.66 0.91 31.77
N SER A 18 -2.66 0.13 32.86
CA SER A 18 -3.70 -0.90 33.09
C SER A 18 -5.08 -0.31 33.36
N VAL A 19 -5.13 0.82 34.09
CA VAL A 19 -6.39 1.54 34.39
C VAL A 19 -6.94 2.27 33.15
N GLY A 20 -6.06 2.73 32.25
CA GLY A 20 -6.45 3.29 30.94
C GLY A 20 -7.15 2.26 30.04
N ASN A 21 -6.60 1.05 29.93
CA ASN A 21 -7.19 -0.01 29.11
C ASN A 21 -8.52 -0.55 29.67
N ALA A 22 -8.71 -0.53 30.99
CA ALA A 22 -9.98 -0.93 31.61
C ALA A 22 -11.11 0.07 31.29
N LYS A 23 -10.81 1.38 31.22
CA LYS A 23 -11.78 2.41 30.78
C LYS A 23 -12.09 2.35 29.28
N GLU A 24 -11.15 1.86 28.47
CA GLU A 24 -11.32 1.67 27.01
C GLU A 24 -12.24 0.47 26.67
N MET A 25 -12.29 -0.56 27.52
CA MET A 25 -13.24 -1.67 27.38
C MET A 25 -14.67 -1.30 27.81
N ASP A 26 -14.82 -0.45 28.81
CA ASP A 26 -16.12 -0.06 29.36
C ASP A 26 -16.87 0.90 28.40
N GLN A 27 -16.16 1.84 27.76
CA GLN A 27 -16.73 2.70 26.72
C GLN A 27 -17.16 1.94 25.45
N ARG A 28 -16.50 0.81 25.14
CA ARG A 28 -16.90 -0.08 24.02
C ARG A 28 -18.21 -0.83 24.28
N ARG A 29 -18.57 -1.09 25.55
CA ARG A 29 -19.83 -1.76 25.93
C ARG A 29 -21.02 -0.80 25.92
N THR A 30 -20.85 0.43 26.42
CA THR A 30 -21.93 1.43 26.44
C THR A 30 -22.39 1.91 25.05
N LEU A 31 -21.53 1.81 24.03
CA LEU A 31 -21.87 2.15 22.63
C LEU A 31 -22.54 1.00 21.85
N THR A 32 -22.53 -0.22 22.38
CA THR A 32 -23.19 -1.39 21.77
C THR A 32 -24.61 -1.62 22.31
N GLU A 33 -24.89 -1.23 23.56
CA GLU A 33 -26.23 -1.35 24.16
C GLU A 33 -27.23 -0.27 23.71
N SER A 34 -26.75 0.87 23.19
CA SER A 34 -27.59 1.95 22.67
C SER A 34 -28.11 1.72 21.23
N LYS A 35 -27.82 0.56 20.63
CA LYS A 35 -28.20 0.21 19.24
C LYS A 35 -29.32 -0.84 19.12
N THR A 36 -29.91 -1.31 20.21
CA THR A 36 -30.91 -2.41 20.16
C THR A 36 -32.35 -1.96 20.46
N GLU A 37 -32.62 -0.69 20.74
CA GLU A 37 -33.98 -0.22 21.13
C GLU A 37 -34.71 0.70 20.14
N MET A 38 -34.20 0.91 18.92
CA MET A 38 -34.92 1.67 17.88
C MET A 38 -35.04 0.89 16.58
N GLU A 39 -35.81 -0.21 16.60
CA GLU A 39 -36.40 -0.79 15.39
C GLU A 39 -37.53 -1.78 15.77
N SER A 40 -38.65 -1.26 16.26
CA SER A 40 -39.92 -1.99 16.25
C SER A 40 -41.09 -1.03 16.05
N HIS A 41 -42.08 -1.45 15.26
CA HIS A 41 -43.23 -0.71 14.70
C HIS A 41 -42.90 -0.15 13.30
N THR A 42 -43.47 -0.63 12.18
CA THR A 42 -44.87 -0.99 11.90
C THR A 42 -44.97 -1.99 10.72
N LYS A 43 -45.77 -3.05 10.86
CA LYS A 43 -46.31 -3.87 9.75
C LYS A 43 -47.83 -3.80 9.77
N LYS A 44 -48.47 -3.68 8.60
CA LYS A 44 -49.74 -4.36 8.22
C LYS A 44 -49.96 -4.28 6.69
N PRO A 45 -50.82 -5.15 6.10
CA PRO A 45 -50.53 -5.86 4.85
C PRO A 45 -51.52 -5.59 3.71
N VAL A 46 -51.15 -5.92 2.46
CA VAL A 46 -52.09 -6.00 1.33
C VAL A 46 -51.82 -7.24 0.46
N GLN A 47 -52.92 -7.78 -0.06
CA GLN A 47 -53.23 -9.13 -0.56
C GLN A 47 -52.74 -9.47 -1.98
N LYS A 48 -52.75 -10.79 -2.29
CA LYS A 48 -52.67 -11.40 -3.63
C LYS A 48 -54.06 -11.44 -4.31
N PRO A 49 -54.11 -11.66 -5.64
CA PRO A 49 -54.49 -12.97 -6.21
C PRO A 49 -53.54 -13.39 -7.37
N ALA A 50 -53.09 -14.63 -7.58
CA ALA A 50 -53.73 -15.92 -7.93
C ALA A 50 -54.13 -16.07 -9.42
N SER A 51 -53.42 -16.92 -10.18
CA SER A 51 -53.84 -17.87 -11.26
C SER A 51 -52.65 -18.18 -12.20
N THR A 52 -52.50 -19.27 -12.98
CA THR A 52 -52.85 -20.70 -12.97
C THR A 52 -51.99 -21.36 -14.09
N VAL A 53 -51.34 -22.48 -13.76
CA VAL A 53 -50.83 -23.63 -14.55
C VAL A 53 -51.14 -23.71 -16.07
N VAL A 54 -50.14 -24.07 -16.92
CA VAL A 54 -50.21 -25.17 -17.93
C VAL A 54 -48.79 -25.72 -18.28
N HIS A 55 -48.68 -27.06 -18.35
CA HIS A 55 -47.56 -27.89 -18.83
C HIS A 55 -47.47 -28.00 -20.36
N SER A 56 -46.27 -28.21 -20.91
CA SER A 56 -46.05 -29.21 -21.98
C SER A 56 -44.58 -29.65 -22.10
N LYS A 57 -44.41 -30.97 -22.18
CA LYS A 57 -43.18 -31.70 -22.52
C LYS A 57 -43.14 -31.91 -24.04
N GLN A 58 -41.95 -31.98 -24.65
CA GLN A 58 -41.67 -33.00 -25.66
C GLN A 58 -40.17 -33.19 -25.91
N SER A 59 -39.85 -34.47 -26.06
CA SER A 59 -38.58 -35.15 -26.28
C SER A 59 -38.45 -35.55 -27.75
N VAL A 60 -37.22 -35.62 -28.30
CA VAL A 60 -36.91 -36.48 -29.47
C VAL A 60 -35.46 -37.00 -29.37
N GLU A 61 -35.33 -38.28 -29.72
CA GLU A 61 -34.17 -39.17 -29.70
C GLU A 61 -33.19 -39.03 -30.89
N THR A 62 -32.01 -39.61 -30.62
CA THR A 62 -30.90 -40.13 -31.43
C THR A 62 -31.04 -40.37 -32.95
N THR A 63 -29.92 -40.12 -33.65
CA THR A 63 -29.42 -41.04 -34.71
C THR A 63 -27.88 -41.10 -34.71
N LYS A 64 -27.35 -42.31 -34.82
CA LYS A 64 -25.93 -42.66 -35.02
C LYS A 64 -25.55 -42.44 -36.49
N ASN A 65 -24.30 -42.03 -36.75
CA ASN A 65 -23.54 -42.54 -37.89
C ASN A 65 -22.03 -42.41 -37.67
N SER A 66 -21.36 -43.53 -37.92
CA SER A 66 -19.91 -43.75 -38.00
C SER A 66 -19.32 -43.19 -39.29
N THR A 67 -18.05 -42.75 -39.26
CA THR A 67 -16.89 -43.33 -39.98
C THR A 67 -15.72 -42.32 -40.06
N SER A 68 -14.51 -42.88 -40.00
CA SER A 68 -13.21 -42.40 -40.52
C SER A 68 -12.35 -41.43 -39.70
N GLN A 69 -11.23 -42.01 -39.28
CA GLN A 69 -10.00 -41.43 -38.76
C GLN A 69 -9.38 -40.41 -39.73
N GLN A 70 -8.88 -39.30 -39.19
CA GLN A 70 -7.63 -38.70 -39.65
C GLN A 70 -6.92 -38.05 -38.47
N SER A 71 -5.74 -38.57 -38.20
CA SER A 71 -4.77 -38.18 -37.19
C SER A 71 -4.21 -36.79 -37.48
N GLN A 72 -4.46 -35.83 -36.58
CA GLN A 72 -3.65 -34.63 -36.44
C GLN A 72 -3.00 -34.64 -35.06
N GLN A 73 -1.69 -34.92 -35.04
CA GLN A 73 -0.81 -34.65 -33.91
C GLN A 73 -0.84 -33.15 -33.62
N SER A 74 -1.66 -32.76 -32.66
CA SER A 74 -1.55 -31.46 -32.02
C SER A 74 -0.49 -31.61 -30.92
N GLN A 75 0.71 -31.10 -31.21
CA GLN A 75 1.70 -30.81 -30.17
C GLN A 75 1.05 -29.86 -29.17
N SER A 76 0.54 -30.40 -28.07
CA SER A 76 0.20 -29.61 -26.90
C SER A 76 1.51 -29.12 -26.31
N GLY A 77 1.94 -27.93 -26.74
CA GLY A 77 2.95 -27.17 -26.01
C GLY A 77 2.44 -26.99 -24.59
N SER A 78 2.94 -27.83 -23.67
CA SER A 78 2.70 -27.68 -22.25
C SER A 78 3.16 -26.28 -21.89
N LYS A 79 2.21 -25.41 -21.53
CA LYS A 79 2.55 -24.14 -20.87
C LYS A 79 3.52 -24.49 -19.74
N PRO A 80 4.68 -23.82 -19.62
CA PRO A 80 5.63 -24.14 -18.57
C PRO A 80 4.88 -24.06 -17.24
N SER A 81 4.82 -25.19 -16.53
CA SER A 81 4.20 -25.27 -15.22
C SER A 81 4.84 -24.20 -14.34
N GLN A 82 4.04 -23.30 -13.78
CA GLN A 82 4.57 -22.29 -12.86
C GLN A 82 5.37 -23.01 -11.77
N LYS A 83 6.65 -22.66 -11.63
CA LYS A 83 7.55 -23.22 -10.61
C LYS A 83 6.87 -23.09 -9.24
N ALA A 84 6.54 -24.22 -8.63
CA ALA A 84 5.92 -24.25 -7.31
C ALA A 84 6.99 -23.91 -6.26
N TRP A 85 6.94 -22.69 -5.74
CA TRP A 85 7.88 -22.23 -4.72
C TRP A 85 7.64 -22.90 -3.38
N ASN A 86 8.73 -23.22 -2.69
CA ASN A 86 8.73 -23.63 -1.29
C ASN A 86 9.97 -23.05 -0.58
N LEU A 87 10.00 -23.17 0.76
CA LEU A 87 11.06 -22.52 1.56
C LEU A 87 12.47 -23.05 1.25
N THR A 88 12.59 -24.30 0.82
CA THR A 88 13.90 -24.91 0.52
C THR A 88 14.57 -24.31 -0.72
N ASN A 89 13.81 -23.58 -1.56
CA ASN A 89 14.34 -22.87 -2.73
C ASN A 89 15.12 -21.60 -2.37
N PHE A 90 15.14 -21.18 -1.10
CA PHE A 90 15.72 -19.91 -0.67
C PHE A 90 16.79 -20.10 0.40
N ASP A 91 17.88 -19.34 0.28
CA ASP A 91 18.82 -19.09 1.38
C ASP A 91 18.28 -17.91 2.19
N ILE A 92 17.92 -18.13 3.46
CA ILE A 92 17.38 -17.08 4.33
C ILE A 92 18.52 -16.38 5.06
N GLY A 93 18.59 -15.07 4.93
CA GLY A 93 19.58 -14.20 5.57
C GLY A 93 19.01 -13.43 6.76
N ARG A 94 19.57 -12.23 6.98
CA ARG A 94 19.20 -11.36 8.11
C ARG A 94 17.74 -10.87 8.04
N GLY A 95 17.19 -10.53 9.20
CA GLY A 95 15.92 -9.80 9.27
C GLY A 95 16.05 -8.40 8.68
N LEU A 96 15.06 -7.98 7.89
CA LEU A 96 14.94 -6.63 7.32
C LEU A 96 13.95 -5.77 8.11
N GLY A 97 12.93 -6.39 8.71
CA GLY A 97 11.94 -5.67 9.51
C GLY A 97 10.89 -6.59 10.11
N ARG A 98 10.07 -6.03 10.99
CA ARG A 98 8.93 -6.69 11.62
C ARG A 98 7.65 -5.97 11.20
N GLY A 99 6.75 -6.70 10.54
CA GLY A 99 5.40 -6.25 10.24
C GLY A 99 4.41 -6.68 11.34
N LYS A 100 3.15 -6.29 11.18
CA LYS A 100 2.08 -6.59 12.15
C LYS A 100 1.83 -8.10 12.34
N PHE A 101 2.05 -8.90 11.30
CA PHE A 101 1.70 -10.33 11.25
C PHE A 101 2.89 -11.27 11.02
N GLY A 102 4.10 -10.74 11.15
CA GLY A 102 5.32 -11.51 10.99
C GLY A 102 6.52 -10.67 10.59
N ASN A 103 7.54 -11.33 10.05
CA ASN A 103 8.84 -10.72 9.80
C ASN A 103 9.17 -10.73 8.31
N VAL A 104 10.02 -9.80 7.91
CA VAL A 104 10.60 -9.74 6.56
C VAL A 104 12.06 -10.10 6.65
N TYR A 105 12.52 -11.02 5.80
CA TYR A 105 13.90 -11.49 5.75
C TYR A 105 14.52 -11.16 4.41
N LEU A 106 15.81 -10.83 4.41
CA LEU A 106 16.62 -10.88 3.21
C LEU A 106 16.74 -12.34 2.82
N ALA A 107 16.53 -12.67 1.55
CA ALA A 107 16.73 -14.02 1.07
C ALA A 107 17.32 -14.02 -0.33
N ARG A 108 17.85 -15.16 -0.74
CA ARG A 108 18.40 -15.38 -2.07
C ARG A 108 17.81 -16.64 -2.66
N GLU A 109 17.26 -16.56 -3.85
CA GLU A 109 16.78 -17.74 -4.58
C GLU A 109 17.98 -18.60 -5.01
N LYS A 110 17.94 -19.90 -4.71
CA LYS A 110 19.13 -20.75 -4.76
C LYS A 110 19.65 -21.02 -6.16
N GLU A 111 18.79 -21.04 -7.18
CA GLU A 111 19.16 -21.40 -8.55
C GLU A 111 19.78 -20.20 -9.28
N THR A 112 19.04 -19.11 -9.36
CA THR A 112 19.40 -17.86 -10.05
C THR A 112 20.29 -16.93 -9.22
N LYS A 113 20.45 -17.21 -7.92
CA LYS A 113 21.13 -16.34 -6.94
C LYS A 113 20.50 -14.95 -6.81
N PHE A 114 19.26 -14.78 -7.28
CA PHE A 114 18.56 -13.51 -7.24
C PHE A 114 18.17 -13.14 -5.80
N VAL A 115 18.48 -11.90 -5.40
CA VAL A 115 18.23 -11.39 -4.04
C VAL A 115 16.82 -10.84 -3.95
N ILE A 116 16.09 -11.27 -2.92
CA ILE A 116 14.68 -10.93 -2.67
C ILE A 116 14.43 -10.61 -1.19
N ALA A 117 13.27 -10.03 -0.91
CA ALA A 117 12.73 -9.94 0.44
C ALA A 117 11.63 -10.98 0.62
N LEU A 118 11.70 -11.80 1.67
CA LEU A 118 10.71 -12.81 1.99
C LEU A 118 9.88 -12.35 3.20
N LYS A 119 8.64 -11.92 2.95
CA LYS A 119 7.68 -11.52 4.00
C LYS A 119 6.94 -12.77 4.47
N VAL A 120 7.10 -13.12 5.74
CA VAL A 120 6.50 -14.31 6.36
C VAL A 120 5.33 -13.88 7.22
N LEU A 121 4.16 -14.45 6.98
CA LEU A 121 2.92 -14.18 7.72
C LEU A 121 2.43 -15.45 8.41
N PHE A 122 2.01 -15.35 9.68
CA PHE A 122 1.53 -16.51 10.45
C PHE A 122 0.02 -16.69 10.29
N LYS A 123 -0.41 -17.85 9.75
CA LYS A 123 -1.84 -18.15 9.50
C LYS A 123 -2.69 -18.07 10.77
N LYS A 124 -2.18 -18.57 11.90
CA LYS A 124 -2.86 -18.50 13.19
C LYS A 124 -3.16 -17.06 13.63
N GLN A 125 -2.20 -16.15 13.46
CA GLN A 125 -2.36 -14.73 13.84
C GLN A 125 -3.35 -14.01 12.92
N ILE A 126 -3.31 -14.32 11.62
CA ILE A 126 -4.27 -13.80 10.64
C ILE A 126 -5.69 -14.22 11.02
N ALA A 127 -5.89 -15.52 11.30
CA ALA A 127 -7.21 -16.06 11.64
C ALA A 127 -7.75 -15.51 12.97
N GLN A 128 -6.90 -15.38 13.99
CA GLN A 128 -7.28 -14.77 15.26
C GLN A 128 -7.74 -13.31 15.14
N GLN A 129 -7.27 -12.58 14.12
CA GLN A 129 -7.68 -11.20 13.87
C GLN A 129 -8.77 -11.05 12.80
N GLY A 130 -9.18 -12.14 12.13
CA GLY A 130 -10.24 -12.12 11.11
C GLY A 130 -9.89 -11.31 9.85
N ILE A 131 -8.61 -11.26 9.47
CA ILE A 131 -8.08 -10.42 8.37
C ILE A 131 -7.65 -11.24 7.14
N GLU A 132 -8.07 -12.49 7.01
CA GLU A 132 -7.75 -13.36 5.87
C GLU A 132 -8.13 -12.71 4.54
N HIS A 133 -9.27 -12.02 4.50
CA HIS A 133 -9.73 -11.28 3.33
C HIS A 133 -8.80 -10.12 2.97
N GLN A 134 -8.20 -9.46 3.95
CA GLN A 134 -7.25 -8.37 3.75
C GLN A 134 -5.94 -8.89 3.15
N VAL A 135 -5.41 -9.99 3.71
CA VAL A 135 -4.18 -10.63 3.21
C VAL A 135 -4.38 -11.19 1.78
N ARG A 136 -5.51 -11.87 1.52
CA ARG A 136 -5.81 -12.37 0.17
C ARG A 136 -5.88 -11.23 -0.84
N ARG A 137 -6.49 -10.10 -0.46
CA ARG A 137 -6.58 -8.91 -1.31
C ARG A 137 -5.22 -8.25 -1.55
N GLU A 138 -4.36 -8.13 -0.53
CA GLU A 138 -2.99 -7.63 -0.69
C GLU A 138 -2.25 -8.45 -1.75
N ILE A 139 -2.32 -9.79 -1.64
CA ILE A 139 -1.71 -10.73 -2.59
C ILE A 139 -2.31 -10.53 -3.99
N GLU A 140 -3.63 -10.53 -4.12
CA GLU A 140 -4.33 -10.39 -5.41
C GLU A 140 -4.02 -9.07 -6.11
N ILE A 141 -4.05 -7.95 -5.39
CA ILE A 141 -3.76 -6.64 -5.97
C ILE A 141 -2.28 -6.59 -6.34
N GLN A 142 -1.37 -6.81 -5.39
CA GLN A 142 0.06 -6.60 -5.59
C GLN A 142 0.67 -7.59 -6.59
N SER A 143 0.10 -8.80 -6.77
CA SER A 143 0.56 -9.75 -7.79
C SER A 143 0.40 -9.23 -9.22
N HIS A 144 -0.51 -8.29 -9.46
CA HIS A 144 -0.81 -7.74 -10.79
C HIS A 144 -0.17 -6.37 -11.06
N LEU A 145 0.36 -5.70 -10.03
CA LEU A 145 0.99 -4.39 -10.19
C LEU A 145 2.40 -4.49 -10.75
N ARG A 146 2.69 -3.68 -11.78
CA ARG A 146 3.97 -3.56 -12.49
C ARG A 146 4.26 -2.08 -12.74
N HIS A 147 5.01 -1.47 -11.84
CA HIS A 147 5.41 -0.08 -11.96
C HIS A 147 6.78 0.12 -11.28
N PRO A 148 7.70 0.93 -11.83
CA PRO A 148 9.03 1.14 -11.24
C PRO A 148 8.99 1.66 -9.80
N ASN A 149 7.97 2.46 -9.45
CA ASN A 149 7.78 3.02 -8.12
C ASN A 149 6.80 2.25 -7.22
N ILE A 150 6.50 0.98 -7.55
CA ILE A 150 5.73 0.07 -6.70
C ILE A 150 6.59 -1.16 -6.42
N LEU A 151 6.63 -1.58 -5.15
CA LEU A 151 7.40 -2.76 -4.74
C LEU A 151 6.81 -4.02 -5.39
N ARG A 152 7.63 -4.68 -6.23
CA ARG A 152 7.20 -5.84 -7.01
C ARG A 152 6.97 -7.07 -6.12
N MET A 153 5.84 -7.76 -6.29
CA MET A 153 5.64 -9.11 -5.74
C MET A 153 5.83 -10.18 -6.82
N TYR A 154 6.96 -10.89 -6.77
CA TYR A 154 7.29 -11.93 -7.75
C TYR A 154 6.37 -13.15 -7.65
N GLY A 155 5.92 -13.47 -6.45
CA GLY A 155 5.00 -14.59 -6.21
C GLY A 155 4.75 -14.78 -4.72
N TYR A 156 4.06 -15.86 -4.39
CA TYR A 156 3.81 -16.27 -3.01
C TYR A 156 3.73 -17.80 -2.94
N PHE A 157 3.90 -18.34 -1.74
CA PHE A 157 3.64 -19.74 -1.41
C PHE A 157 3.20 -19.86 0.05
N HIS A 158 2.79 -21.04 0.48
CA HIS A 158 2.43 -21.27 1.88
C HIS A 158 2.81 -22.69 2.33
N ASP A 159 3.02 -22.85 3.63
CA ASP A 159 3.08 -24.15 4.29
C ASP A 159 1.86 -24.31 5.21
N GLU A 160 1.87 -25.30 6.12
CA GLU A 160 0.78 -25.53 7.06
C GLU A 160 0.53 -24.32 7.99
N ALA A 161 1.59 -23.62 8.41
CA ALA A 161 1.53 -22.59 9.44
C ALA A 161 1.67 -21.15 8.90
N ARG A 162 2.29 -20.97 7.72
CA ARG A 162 2.79 -19.68 7.24
C ARG A 162 2.44 -19.42 5.79
N ILE A 163 2.30 -18.15 5.45
CA ILE A 163 2.23 -17.62 4.08
C ILE A 163 3.52 -16.83 3.83
N TYR A 164 4.09 -16.97 2.64
CA TYR A 164 5.34 -16.34 2.23
C TYR A 164 5.09 -15.50 0.99
N LEU A 165 5.41 -14.21 1.05
CA LEU A 165 5.40 -13.32 -0.11
C LEU A 165 6.83 -13.10 -0.57
N ILE A 166 7.08 -13.34 -1.87
CA ILE A 166 8.38 -13.15 -2.52
C ILE A 166 8.36 -11.74 -3.13
N LEU A 167 9.09 -10.82 -2.51
CA LEU A 167 9.06 -9.39 -2.83
C LEU A 167 10.41 -8.91 -3.39
N GLU A 168 10.37 -7.83 -4.16
CA GLU A 168 11.55 -7.05 -4.49
C GLU A 168 12.29 -6.60 -3.23
N TYR A 169 13.61 -6.73 -3.24
CA TYR A 169 14.45 -6.21 -2.19
C TYR A 169 14.74 -4.71 -2.41
N ALA A 170 14.36 -3.88 -1.44
CA ALA A 170 14.65 -2.45 -1.42
C ALA A 170 15.77 -2.16 -0.40
N PRO A 171 17.00 -1.83 -0.84
CA PRO A 171 18.15 -1.72 0.05
C PRO A 171 18.22 -0.45 0.91
N GLY A 172 17.52 0.63 0.55
CA GLY A 172 17.61 1.96 1.18
C GLY A 172 16.70 2.16 2.39
N ASP A 173 16.18 1.07 2.98
CA ASP A 173 15.24 1.09 4.11
C ASP A 173 13.94 1.89 3.80
N THR A 174 13.18 2.26 4.83
CA THR A 174 11.99 3.12 4.72
C THR A 174 12.35 4.59 4.47
N LEU A 175 11.49 5.31 3.74
CA LEU A 175 11.55 6.76 3.59
C LEU A 175 11.49 7.46 4.95
N TYR A 176 10.73 6.90 5.91
CA TYR A 176 10.69 7.38 7.29
C TYR A 176 12.08 7.44 7.92
N LYS A 177 12.84 6.35 7.89
CA LYS A 177 14.20 6.34 8.46
C LYS A 177 15.15 7.25 7.70
N ALA A 178 15.05 7.31 6.37
CA ALA A 178 15.84 8.25 5.59
C ALA A 178 15.56 9.71 5.99
N LEU A 179 14.29 10.05 6.21
CA LEU A 179 13.86 11.36 6.68
C LEU A 179 14.40 11.66 8.08
N GLN A 180 14.25 10.75 9.04
CA GLN A 180 14.77 10.91 10.41
C GLN A 180 16.29 11.03 10.48
N ASN A 181 17.00 10.40 9.54
CA ASN A 181 18.46 10.51 9.46
C ASN A 181 18.94 11.76 8.72
N SER A 182 18.03 12.54 8.14
CA SER A 182 18.38 13.75 7.40
C SER A 182 18.51 14.97 8.32
N PRO A 183 19.29 16.00 7.95
CA PRO A 183 19.43 17.20 8.75
C PRO A 183 18.07 17.84 9.08
N ASN A 184 17.82 18.08 10.36
CA ASN A 184 16.55 18.61 10.88
C ASN A 184 15.32 17.74 10.56
N ASN A 185 15.53 16.43 10.33
CA ASN A 185 14.50 15.46 9.97
C ASN A 185 13.73 15.82 8.70
N ARG A 186 14.34 16.57 7.77
CA ARG A 186 13.71 16.99 6.50
C ARG A 186 14.64 16.77 5.32
N PHE A 187 14.06 16.64 4.13
CA PHE A 187 14.81 16.69 2.88
C PHE A 187 14.82 18.12 2.32
N ASP A 188 15.76 18.39 1.42
CA ASP A 188 15.65 19.59 0.59
C ASP A 188 14.49 19.47 -0.42
N GLU A 189 14.11 20.58 -1.04
CA GLU A 189 12.98 20.60 -1.98
C GLU A 189 13.26 19.78 -3.24
N THR A 190 14.52 19.65 -3.67
CA THR A 190 14.88 18.86 -4.86
C THR A 190 14.60 17.38 -4.62
N GLN A 191 15.16 16.83 -3.53
CA GLN A 191 14.95 15.44 -3.14
C GLN A 191 13.48 15.17 -2.84
N SER A 192 12.80 16.10 -2.15
CA SER A 192 11.36 16.01 -1.89
C SER A 192 10.57 15.92 -3.19
N ALA A 193 10.82 16.81 -4.16
CA ALA A 193 10.13 16.82 -5.45
C ALA A 193 10.39 15.53 -6.26
N ILE A 194 11.58 14.94 -6.20
CA ILE A 194 11.90 13.66 -6.86
C ILE A 194 11.06 12.52 -6.27
N HIS A 195 10.97 12.43 -4.94
CA HIS A 195 10.14 11.43 -4.27
C HIS A 195 8.65 11.67 -4.56
N ILE A 196 8.17 12.91 -4.47
CA ILE A 196 6.77 13.26 -4.77
C ILE A 196 6.42 12.96 -6.23
N LYS A 197 7.28 13.27 -7.20
CA LYS A 197 7.06 12.92 -8.61
C LYS A 197 6.97 11.41 -8.82
N SER A 198 7.86 10.65 -8.19
CA SER A 198 7.85 9.18 -8.22
C SER A 198 6.54 8.62 -7.65
N LEU A 199 6.04 9.21 -6.56
CA LEU A 199 4.79 8.83 -5.93
C LEU A 199 3.57 9.19 -6.80
N ILE A 200 3.53 10.38 -7.40
CA ILE A 200 2.45 10.78 -8.32
C ILE A 200 2.35 9.77 -9.46
N SER A 201 3.48 9.40 -10.08
CA SER A 201 3.53 8.39 -11.15
C SER A 201 2.94 7.04 -10.71
N ALA A 202 3.33 6.56 -9.53
CA ALA A 202 2.78 5.33 -8.97
C ALA A 202 1.28 5.42 -8.67
N LEU A 203 0.80 6.54 -8.13
CA LEU A 203 -0.62 6.74 -7.82
C LEU A 203 -1.46 6.83 -9.10
N GLN A 204 -0.98 7.48 -10.17
CA GLN A 204 -1.65 7.47 -11.47
C GLN A 204 -1.85 6.03 -11.96
N TYR A 205 -0.78 5.24 -11.95
CA TYR A 205 -0.82 3.83 -12.34
C TYR A 205 -1.84 3.01 -11.54
N LEU A 206 -1.94 3.25 -10.22
CA LEU A 206 -2.90 2.59 -9.34
C LEU A 206 -4.33 3.02 -9.65
N HIS A 207 -4.57 4.32 -9.77
CA HIS A 207 -5.90 4.89 -9.97
C HIS A 207 -6.49 4.53 -11.33
N GLU A 208 -5.68 4.39 -12.37
CA GLU A 208 -6.09 3.83 -13.68
C GLU A 208 -6.61 2.39 -13.58
N ARG A 209 -6.18 1.65 -12.57
CA ARG A 209 -6.59 0.26 -12.30
C ARG A 209 -7.65 0.17 -11.21
N ASN A 210 -8.27 1.31 -10.85
CA ASN A 210 -9.23 1.43 -9.77
C ASN A 210 -8.69 0.93 -8.41
N VAL A 211 -7.37 0.98 -8.20
CA VAL A 211 -6.73 0.66 -6.92
C VAL A 211 -6.54 1.95 -6.14
N ILE A 212 -7.07 2.00 -4.91
CA ILE A 212 -6.82 3.09 -3.96
C ILE A 212 -5.88 2.55 -2.88
N HIS A 213 -4.81 3.27 -2.55
CA HIS A 213 -3.81 2.80 -1.58
C HIS A 213 -4.25 2.99 -0.11
N ARG A 214 -4.73 4.20 0.23
CA ARG A 214 -5.30 4.60 1.53
C ARG A 214 -4.35 4.66 2.74
N ASP A 215 -3.13 4.13 2.64
CA ASP A 215 -2.13 4.20 3.73
C ASP A 215 -0.78 4.72 3.22
N ILE A 216 -0.80 5.81 2.43
CA ILE A 216 0.41 6.49 1.98
C ILE A 216 1.01 7.25 3.16
N LYS A 217 2.22 6.84 3.57
CA LYS A 217 3.01 7.46 4.65
C LYS A 217 4.48 7.01 4.56
N PRO A 218 5.44 7.73 5.16
CA PRO A 218 6.87 7.44 5.03
C PRO A 218 7.28 6.01 5.43
N GLU A 219 6.56 5.38 6.34
CA GLU A 219 6.82 4.01 6.82
C GLU A 219 6.48 2.94 5.79
N ASN A 220 5.50 3.22 4.91
CA ASN A 220 5.07 2.32 3.83
C ASN A 220 5.75 2.62 2.49
N LEU A 221 6.69 3.57 2.48
CA LEU A 221 7.48 3.90 1.31
C LEU A 221 8.90 3.40 1.53
N LEU A 222 9.41 2.57 0.63
CA LEU A 222 10.78 2.05 0.68
C LEU A 222 11.66 2.75 -0.35
N LEU A 223 12.96 2.74 -0.10
CA LEU A 223 13.96 3.21 -1.05
C LEU A 223 14.66 2.02 -1.71
N GLY A 224 14.47 1.91 -3.02
CA GLY A 224 15.15 0.92 -3.87
C GLY A 224 16.61 1.29 -4.14
N HIS A 225 17.20 0.64 -5.15
CA HIS A 225 18.49 1.06 -5.69
C HIS A 225 18.43 2.51 -6.20
N ASN A 226 19.53 3.25 -6.03
CA ASN A 226 19.63 4.68 -6.40
C ASN A 226 18.54 5.57 -5.77
N ASN A 227 18.11 5.24 -4.54
CA ASN A 227 17.06 5.95 -3.81
C ASN A 227 15.71 6.06 -4.54
N LEU A 228 15.44 5.13 -5.47
CA LEU A 228 14.17 5.09 -6.19
C LEU A 228 13.04 4.75 -5.22
N LEU A 229 12.06 5.63 -5.10
CA LEU A 229 10.90 5.42 -4.22
C LEU A 229 10.08 4.20 -4.67
N LYS A 230 9.68 3.36 -3.72
CA LYS A 230 8.81 2.19 -3.91
C LYS A 230 7.65 2.24 -2.93
N ILE A 231 6.42 2.30 -3.42
CA ILE A 231 5.24 2.04 -2.58
C ILE A 231 5.26 0.58 -2.14
N ALA A 232 5.21 0.34 -0.83
CA ALA A 232 5.05 -0.96 -0.21
C ALA A 232 3.74 -1.02 0.60
N ASP A 233 3.41 -2.21 1.08
CA ASP A 233 2.26 -2.50 1.95
C ASP A 233 0.88 -2.11 1.38
N PHE A 234 0.31 -3.04 0.59
CA PHE A 234 -1.04 -2.92 0.04
C PHE A 234 -2.12 -3.47 0.99
N GLY A 235 -1.81 -3.64 2.28
CA GLY A 235 -2.75 -4.20 3.25
C GLY A 235 -4.05 -3.40 3.35
N TRP A 236 -4.02 -2.08 3.13
CA TRP A 236 -5.22 -1.24 3.14
C TRP A 236 -5.78 -0.95 1.76
N SER A 237 -5.18 -1.48 0.70
CA SER A 237 -5.58 -1.18 -0.67
C SER A 237 -6.90 -1.86 -1.05
N VAL A 238 -7.66 -1.24 -1.97
CA VAL A 238 -8.97 -1.73 -2.42
C VAL A 238 -9.17 -1.50 -3.92
N HIS A 239 -9.94 -2.39 -4.57
CA HIS A 239 -10.53 -2.15 -5.89
C HIS A 239 -11.89 -1.43 -5.74
N GLU A 240 -12.09 -0.30 -6.44
CA GLU A 240 -13.40 0.38 -6.56
C GLU A 240 -14.27 -0.26 -7.66
N PRO A 241 -15.61 -0.34 -7.48
CA PRO A 241 -16.43 0.88 -7.61
C PRO A 241 -17.44 1.12 -6.46
N ASN A 242 -17.52 0.29 -5.41
CA ASN A 242 -18.70 0.28 -4.50
C ASN A 242 -18.42 0.08 -3.00
N SER A 243 -17.32 0.59 -2.45
CA SER A 243 -17.05 0.43 -1.01
C SER A 243 -16.86 1.77 -0.29
N LYS A 244 -17.98 2.47 -0.07
CA LYS A 244 -18.10 3.45 1.00
C LYS A 244 -17.74 2.74 2.32
N ARG A 245 -16.64 3.12 2.97
CA ARG A 245 -16.20 2.46 4.22
C ARG A 245 -15.92 3.45 5.33
N THR A 246 -16.19 2.99 6.55
CA THR A 246 -16.09 3.71 7.82
C THR A 246 -14.85 3.32 8.64
N THR A 247 -13.99 2.44 8.13
CA THR A 247 -12.85 1.90 8.89
C THR A 247 -11.75 2.95 9.07
N LEU A 248 -11.52 3.37 10.31
CA LEU A 248 -10.39 4.21 10.71
C LEU A 248 -9.10 3.37 10.65
N CYS A 249 -8.27 3.56 9.64
CA CYS A 249 -6.98 2.89 9.51
C CYS A 249 -5.90 3.89 9.04
N GLY A 250 -4.79 3.99 9.77
CA GLY A 250 -3.67 4.89 9.45
C GLY A 250 -3.03 5.52 10.70
N THR A 251 -1.90 6.20 10.54
CA THR A 251 -1.42 7.18 11.52
C THR A 251 -2.34 8.40 11.37
N LEU A 252 -2.95 8.89 12.47
CA LEU A 252 -4.01 9.93 12.41
C LEU A 252 -3.58 11.14 11.55
N ASP A 253 -2.30 11.48 11.60
CA ASP A 253 -1.70 12.61 10.87
C ASP A 253 -1.86 12.57 9.34
N TYR A 254 -2.11 11.39 8.76
CA TYR A 254 -2.25 11.17 7.31
C TYR A 254 -3.70 11.01 6.83
N LEU A 255 -4.66 10.95 7.76
CA LEU A 255 -6.06 10.74 7.42
C LEU A 255 -6.68 12.01 6.84
N SER A 256 -7.45 11.84 5.75
CA SER A 256 -8.22 12.93 5.16
C SER A 256 -9.47 13.25 5.99
N PRO A 257 -10.02 14.48 5.90
CA PRO A 257 -11.21 14.87 6.67
C PRO A 257 -12.38 13.89 6.51
N GLU A 258 -12.64 13.41 5.30
CA GLU A 258 -13.69 12.43 5.01
C GLU A 258 -13.41 11.06 5.65
N MET A 259 -12.15 10.61 5.73
CA MET A 259 -11.80 9.36 6.42
C MET A 259 -11.97 9.48 7.93
N VAL A 260 -11.54 10.61 8.51
CA VAL A 260 -11.69 10.89 9.94
C VAL A 260 -13.17 10.98 10.34
N GLN A 261 -14.02 11.49 9.44
CA GLN A 261 -15.48 11.52 9.62
C GLN A 261 -16.18 10.20 9.27
N ALA A 262 -15.42 9.13 8.94
CA ALA A 262 -15.96 7.86 8.49
C ALA A 262 -16.94 8.00 7.30
N LYS A 263 -16.74 9.02 6.46
CA LYS A 263 -17.53 9.24 5.26
C LYS A 263 -17.06 8.34 4.11
N PRO A 264 -17.95 8.09 3.13
CA PRO A 264 -17.56 7.55 1.84
C PRO A 264 -16.36 8.31 1.27
N HIS A 265 -15.35 7.57 0.81
CA HIS A 265 -14.13 8.16 0.29
C HIS A 265 -13.70 7.42 -0.99
N THR A 266 -13.14 8.18 -1.92
CA THR A 266 -12.69 7.71 -3.25
C THR A 266 -11.17 7.80 -3.35
N LYS A 267 -10.61 7.67 -4.55
CA LYS A 267 -9.19 7.88 -4.84
C LYS A 267 -8.61 9.23 -4.35
N MET A 268 -9.47 10.22 -4.07
CA MET A 268 -9.05 11.54 -3.57
C MET A 268 -8.34 11.49 -2.21
N VAL A 269 -8.49 10.41 -1.42
CA VAL A 269 -7.75 10.26 -0.16
C VAL A 269 -6.24 10.15 -0.37
N ASP A 270 -5.81 9.51 -1.46
CA ASP A 270 -4.38 9.38 -1.78
C ASP A 270 -3.78 10.75 -2.13
N LEU A 271 -4.57 11.67 -2.72
CA LEU A 271 -4.15 13.05 -3.02
C LEU A 271 -3.96 13.87 -1.74
N TRP A 272 -4.81 13.66 -0.73
CA TRP A 272 -4.62 14.27 0.58
C TRP A 272 -3.33 13.77 1.22
N SER A 273 -3.13 12.45 1.28
CA SER A 273 -1.92 11.86 1.86
C SER A 273 -0.65 12.25 1.09
N LEU A 274 -0.73 12.47 -0.22
CA LEU A 274 0.34 13.08 -1.02
C LEU A 274 0.71 14.49 -0.54
N GLY A 275 -0.30 15.32 -0.23
CA GLY A 275 -0.10 16.66 0.32
C GLY A 275 0.52 16.64 1.73
N VAL A 276 0.03 15.75 2.59
CA VAL A 276 0.59 15.53 3.94
C VAL A 276 2.05 15.09 3.84
N LEU A 277 2.34 14.11 2.99
CA LEU A 277 3.70 13.62 2.77
C LEU A 277 4.61 14.74 2.24
N CYS A 278 4.18 15.50 1.22
CA CYS A 278 4.97 16.59 0.67
C CYS A 278 5.35 17.61 1.75
N TYR A 279 4.40 17.98 2.61
CA TYR A 279 4.66 18.85 3.75
C TYR A 279 5.67 18.22 4.70
N GLU A 280 5.49 16.96 5.08
CA GLU A 280 6.39 16.28 6.02
C GLU A 280 7.81 16.15 5.47
N LEU A 281 7.99 15.89 4.17
CA LEU A 281 9.32 15.81 3.57
C LEU A 281 10.09 17.14 3.65
N VAL A 282 9.41 18.27 3.39
CA VAL A 282 10.07 19.59 3.38
C VAL A 282 10.10 20.28 4.76
N VAL A 283 9.25 19.90 5.70
CA VAL A 283 9.16 20.51 7.04
C VAL A 283 9.76 19.62 8.14
N GLY A 284 9.75 18.30 7.95
CA GLY A 284 10.25 17.28 8.87
C GLY A 284 9.25 16.81 9.94
N LYS A 285 8.00 17.25 9.86
CA LYS A 285 6.87 16.77 10.67
C LYS A 285 5.57 16.92 9.90
N ALA A 286 4.57 16.08 10.21
CA ALA A 286 3.25 16.18 9.59
C ALA A 286 2.55 17.54 9.90
N PRO A 287 1.75 18.09 8.96
CA PRO A 287 1.13 19.41 9.06
C PRO A 287 0.14 19.54 10.22
N PHE A 288 -0.60 18.47 10.51
CA PHE A 288 -1.68 18.47 11.50
C PHE A 288 -1.27 17.91 12.86
N HIS A 289 -0.01 17.51 13.02
CA HIS A 289 0.46 16.88 14.24
C HIS A 289 0.21 17.78 15.47
N ALA A 290 -0.25 17.15 16.55
CA ALA A 290 -0.52 17.76 17.83
C ALA A 290 -0.31 16.74 18.96
N GLU A 291 -0.20 17.23 20.19
CA GLU A 291 0.06 16.40 21.38
C GLU A 291 -1.05 15.40 21.69
N ASN A 292 -2.29 15.68 21.27
CA ASN A 292 -3.43 14.81 21.50
C ASN A 292 -4.27 14.61 20.22
N TYR A 293 -4.95 13.47 20.17
CA TYR A 293 -5.72 13.04 19.01
C TYR A 293 -6.87 14.00 18.67
N ASP A 294 -7.54 14.59 19.67
CA ASP A 294 -8.63 15.55 19.45
C ASP A 294 -8.14 16.83 18.77
N ASN A 295 -6.93 17.28 19.12
CA ASN A 295 -6.29 18.43 18.50
C ASN A 295 -5.92 18.14 17.05
N THR A 296 -5.31 16.98 16.78
CA THR A 296 -5.00 16.56 15.41
C THR A 296 -6.27 16.42 14.57
N TYR A 297 -7.32 15.80 15.10
CA TYR A 297 -8.65 15.70 14.48
C TYR A 297 -9.17 17.10 14.09
N ARG A 298 -9.17 18.05 15.05
CA ARG A 298 -9.67 19.40 14.81
C ARG A 298 -8.87 20.13 13.74
N LYS A 299 -7.55 20.00 13.76
CA LYS A 299 -6.66 20.61 12.77
C LYS A 299 -6.93 20.04 11.37
N ILE A 300 -7.11 18.72 11.24
CA ILE A 300 -7.49 18.08 9.97
C ILE A 300 -8.83 18.65 9.48
N MET A 301 -9.85 18.69 10.35
CA MET A 301 -11.19 19.14 9.98
C MET A 301 -11.29 20.61 9.59
N ARG A 302 -10.37 21.45 10.11
CA ARG A 302 -10.26 22.88 9.78
C ARG A 302 -9.20 23.18 8.73
N VAL A 303 -8.46 22.16 8.28
CA VAL A 303 -7.27 22.30 7.42
C VAL A 303 -6.29 23.33 8.02
N GLU A 304 -6.06 23.22 9.34
CA GLU A 304 -5.29 24.17 10.13
C GLU A 304 -3.83 23.72 10.23
N TYR A 305 -2.96 24.31 9.41
CA TYR A 305 -1.51 24.13 9.44
C TYR A 305 -0.79 25.42 9.05
N LYS A 306 0.51 25.54 9.37
CA LYS A 306 1.34 26.71 9.03
C LYS A 306 2.56 26.24 8.25
N VAL A 307 2.80 26.85 7.09
CA VAL A 307 4.02 26.60 6.31
C VAL A 307 5.13 27.50 6.82
N PRO A 308 6.29 26.96 7.26
CA PRO A 308 7.43 27.78 7.70
C PRO A 308 8.01 28.66 6.58
N ASP A 309 8.62 29.79 6.94
CA ASP A 309 9.16 30.78 5.98
C ASP A 309 10.30 30.24 5.10
N PHE A 310 11.00 29.20 5.54
CA PHE A 310 12.06 28.56 4.77
C PHE A 310 11.54 27.69 3.60
N VAL A 311 10.24 27.37 3.57
CA VAL A 311 9.61 26.61 2.49
C VAL A 311 9.27 27.56 1.35
N SER A 312 9.62 27.19 0.12
CA SER A 312 9.37 28.02 -1.05
C SER A 312 7.88 28.27 -1.28
N LYS A 313 7.55 29.41 -1.88
CA LYS A 313 6.16 29.71 -2.26
C LYS A 313 5.61 28.68 -3.25
N ALA A 314 6.46 28.10 -4.10
CA ALA A 314 6.07 27.06 -5.04
C ALA A 314 5.71 25.74 -4.34
N ALA A 315 6.50 25.30 -3.35
CA ALA A 315 6.19 24.13 -2.52
C ALA A 315 4.92 24.37 -1.69
N SER A 316 4.82 25.54 -1.06
CA SER A 316 3.63 25.95 -0.28
C SER A 316 2.37 25.93 -1.14
N HIS A 317 2.46 26.42 -2.39
CA HIS A 317 1.34 26.40 -3.32
C HIS A 317 0.94 24.96 -3.68
N PHE A 318 1.92 24.11 -4.03
CA PHE A 318 1.67 22.69 -4.32
C PHE A 318 0.91 21.99 -3.17
N ILE A 319 1.40 22.15 -1.94
CA ILE A 319 0.78 21.57 -0.73
C ILE A 319 -0.64 22.09 -0.55
N SER A 320 -0.86 23.40 -0.67
CA SER A 320 -2.18 24.03 -0.49
C SER A 320 -3.24 23.55 -1.49
N LYS A 321 -2.82 23.11 -2.68
CA LYS A 321 -3.70 22.59 -3.71
C LYS A 321 -4.10 21.13 -3.50
N LEU A 322 -3.39 20.39 -2.65
CA LEU A 322 -3.71 19.02 -2.26
C LEU A 322 -4.45 18.94 -0.92
N LEU A 323 -4.05 19.76 0.05
CA LEU A 323 -4.69 19.85 1.38
C LEU A 323 -5.94 20.73 1.32
N VAL A 324 -6.96 20.25 0.61
CA VAL A 324 -8.25 20.92 0.43
C VAL A 324 -9.35 20.09 1.10
N LEU A 325 -10.23 20.77 1.85
CA LEU A 325 -11.31 20.13 2.61
C LEU A 325 -12.28 19.36 1.70
N ASN A 326 -12.73 19.99 0.60
CA ASN A 326 -13.56 19.32 -0.40
C ASN A 326 -12.68 18.37 -1.25
N PRO A 327 -12.92 17.05 -1.23
CA PRO A 327 -12.11 16.09 -1.99
C PRO A 327 -12.10 16.36 -3.50
N ASP A 328 -13.21 16.81 -4.07
CA ASP A 328 -13.34 17.05 -5.51
C ASP A 328 -12.62 18.33 -5.97
N ALA A 329 -12.26 19.21 -5.03
CA ALA A 329 -11.51 20.43 -5.31
C ALA A 329 -9.99 20.25 -5.17
N ARG A 330 -9.52 19.04 -4.81
CA ARG A 330 -8.08 18.73 -4.75
C ARG A 330 -7.51 18.69 -6.16
N MET A 331 -6.30 19.23 -6.31
CA MET A 331 -5.54 19.18 -7.56
C MET A 331 -5.34 17.72 -8.02
N SER A 332 -5.62 17.45 -9.29
CA SER A 332 -5.49 16.10 -9.84
C SER A 332 -4.03 15.65 -9.92
N LEU A 333 -3.77 14.35 -10.02
CA LEU A 333 -2.41 13.83 -10.18
C LEU A 333 -1.75 14.32 -11.48
N ASP A 334 -2.52 14.50 -12.55
CA ASP A 334 -2.01 15.03 -13.82
C ASP A 334 -1.56 16.48 -13.68
N GLN A 335 -2.34 17.30 -12.97
CA GLN A 335 -1.98 18.68 -12.64
C GLN A 335 -0.78 18.72 -11.68
N ALA A 336 -0.72 17.81 -10.72
CA ALA A 336 0.39 17.69 -9.77
C ALA A 336 1.71 17.35 -10.47
N MET A 337 1.68 16.43 -11.45
CA MET A 337 2.86 15.99 -12.21
C MET A 337 3.54 17.15 -12.96
N ILE A 338 2.75 18.08 -13.50
CA ILE A 338 3.23 19.23 -14.27
C ILE A 338 3.33 20.53 -13.44
N HIS A 339 3.09 20.45 -12.13
CA HIS A 339 3.12 21.63 -11.27
C HIS A 339 4.50 22.30 -11.31
N PRO A 340 4.61 23.65 -11.37
CA PRO A 340 5.89 24.35 -11.49
C PRO A 340 6.96 23.92 -10.49
N TRP A 341 6.57 23.67 -9.23
CA TRP A 341 7.46 23.17 -8.18
C TRP A 341 8.08 21.79 -8.51
N ILE A 342 7.30 20.87 -9.09
CA ILE A 342 7.82 19.54 -9.50
C ILE A 342 8.73 19.70 -10.72
N MET A 343 8.31 20.48 -11.70
CA MET A 343 9.07 20.67 -12.94
C MET A 343 10.43 21.34 -12.67
N SER A 344 10.47 22.39 -11.84
CA SER A 344 11.72 23.11 -11.55
C SER A 344 12.79 22.23 -10.89
N HIS A 345 12.38 21.24 -10.10
CA HIS A 345 13.29 20.38 -9.35
C HIS A 345 13.60 19.05 -10.04
N THR A 346 12.86 18.67 -11.08
CA THR A 346 13.01 17.34 -11.71
C THR A 346 13.38 17.37 -13.20
N SER A 347 13.44 18.54 -13.83
CA SER A 347 13.76 18.70 -15.26
C SER A 347 15.19 18.29 -15.64
N GLY A 348 16.10 18.11 -14.67
CA GLY A 348 17.46 17.59 -14.90
C GLY A 348 17.66 16.11 -14.54
N SER A 349 16.64 15.41 -14.03
CA SER A 349 16.75 14.06 -13.48
C SER A 349 16.29 12.96 -14.46
N THR A 350 16.27 13.23 -15.76
CA THR A 350 16.18 12.16 -16.75
C THR A 350 17.49 11.39 -16.72
N ALA A 351 17.51 10.23 -16.06
CA ALA A 351 18.50 9.20 -16.32
C ALA A 351 18.53 8.98 -17.84
N GLN A 352 19.60 9.43 -18.50
CA GLN A 352 19.82 9.07 -19.89
C GLN A 352 19.97 7.55 -19.95
N PRO A 353 19.29 6.86 -20.89
CA PRO A 353 19.78 5.55 -21.30
C PRO A 353 21.16 5.80 -21.90
N THR A 354 22.19 5.22 -21.29
CA THR A 354 23.54 5.19 -21.85
C THR A 354 23.41 4.65 -23.28
N LYS A 355 23.53 5.54 -24.27
CA LYS A 355 23.72 5.13 -25.65
C LYS A 355 25.00 4.31 -25.65
N GLY A 356 24.86 3.00 -25.90
CA GLY A 356 25.98 2.12 -26.14
C GLY A 356 26.86 2.77 -27.20
N SER A 357 28.11 3.04 -26.85
CA SER A 357 29.13 3.44 -27.81
C SER A 357 29.37 2.24 -28.71
N SER A 358 28.69 2.21 -29.85
CA SER A 358 29.07 1.40 -31.00
C SER A 358 30.39 1.95 -31.53
N ASN A 359 31.51 1.42 -31.03
CA ASN A 359 32.80 1.61 -31.69
C ASN A 359 33.09 0.34 -32.49
N SER A 360 32.72 0.38 -33.77
CA SER A 360 33.19 -0.54 -34.80
C SER A 360 34.67 -0.27 -35.04
N GLY A 361 35.52 -1.21 -34.61
CA GLY A 361 36.96 -1.17 -34.81
C GLY A 361 37.51 -2.57 -34.99
N THR A 362 37.15 -3.23 -36.08
CA THR A 362 37.79 -4.46 -36.56
C THR A 362 39.10 -4.09 -37.27
N GLN A 363 40.24 -4.42 -36.67
CA GLN A 363 41.50 -4.68 -37.38
C GLN A 363 42.27 -5.82 -36.67
N PRO A 364 43.01 -6.65 -37.42
CA PRO A 364 43.31 -8.04 -37.08
C PRO A 364 44.63 -8.24 -36.32
N ILE A 365 44.68 -9.33 -35.56
CA ILE A 365 45.88 -9.84 -34.86
C ILE A 365 46.74 -10.63 -35.88
N PRO A 366 48.05 -10.34 -36.02
CA PRO A 366 48.92 -11.12 -36.89
C PRO A 366 49.45 -12.38 -36.19
N ASN A 367 49.53 -13.44 -37.00
CA ASN A 367 50.25 -14.68 -36.77
C ASN A 367 51.64 -14.47 -36.14
N LYS A 368 51.95 -15.26 -35.11
CA LYS A 368 53.29 -15.79 -34.90
C LYS A 368 53.22 -17.26 -34.51
N SER A 369 53.61 -18.09 -35.45
CA SER A 369 54.08 -19.46 -35.23
C SER A 369 55.57 -19.38 -34.88
N ALA A 370 55.95 -19.98 -33.76
CA ALA A 370 57.23 -20.67 -33.50
C ALA A 370 57.12 -21.35 -32.13
#